data_AF-A0A3B8Q1Y4-F1
#
_entry.id   AF-A0A3B8Q1Y4-F1
#
_cell.length_a   1.000
_cell.length_b   1.000
_cell.length_c   1.000
_cell.angle_alpha   90.00
_cell.angle_beta   90.00
_cell.angle_gamma   90.00
#
_symmetry.space_group_name_H-M   'P 1'
#
loop_
_entity.id
_entity.type
_entity.pdbx_description
1 polymer ?
#
loop_
_entity_poly.entity_id
_entity_poly.type
_entity_poly.pdbx_seq_one_letter_code
_entity_poly.pdbx_strand_id
1 'polypeptide(L)'
;ALAKYRVWLFGQGEEREGFTETGQPLRQGFKRDEVLAVAAAKGQLALEDYLRLKVRYFSDGAVLGTRTFVNEVFTALRERFSPQRQEGARPMAGLKNELFTLRELRARVFG
;
A
#
# COMPACT_ATOMS: atom_id res chain seq x y z
N ALA A 1 0.31 9.44 7.70
CA ALA A 1 0.94 10.48 6.84
C ALA A 1 0.47 10.36 5.39
N LEU A 2 0.70 9.23 4.70
CA LEU A 2 0.39 9.07 3.27
C LEU A 2 -1.09 9.28 2.87
N ALA A 3 -2.04 8.74 3.64
CA ALA A 3 -3.46 8.93 3.32
C ALA A 3 -3.84 10.43 3.32
N LYS A 4 -3.35 11.20 4.30
CA LYS A 4 -3.55 12.66 4.36
C LYS A 4 -2.88 13.36 3.17
N TYR A 5 -1.67 12.94 2.81
CA TYR A 5 -0.96 13.48 1.64
C TYR A 5 -1.72 13.19 0.34
N ARG A 6 -2.31 12.00 0.19
CA ARG A 6 -3.12 11.66 -0.99
C ARG A 6 -4.36 12.55 -1.10
N VAL A 7 -5.09 12.78 -0.01
CA VAL A 7 -6.23 13.73 -0.01
C VAL A 7 -5.77 15.12 -0.41
N TRP A 8 -4.67 15.61 0.19
CA TRP A 8 -4.12 16.91 -0.14
C TRP A 8 -3.70 17.01 -1.61
N LEU A 9 -2.97 16.01 -2.13
CA LEU A 9 -2.49 15.97 -3.51
C LEU A 9 -3.65 16.00 -4.51
N PHE A 10 -4.69 15.21 -4.29
CA PHE A 10 -5.86 15.18 -5.16
C PHE A 10 -6.64 16.49 -5.10
N GLY A 11 -6.80 17.09 -3.92
CA GLY A 11 -7.46 18.39 -3.78
C GLY A 11 -6.67 19.54 -4.43
N GLN A 12 -5.33 19.54 -4.35
CA GLN A 12 -4.51 20.55 -5.02
C GLN A 12 -4.40 20.33 -6.53
N GLY A 13 -4.47 19.07 -6.96
CA GLY A 13 -4.39 18.66 -8.35
C GLY A 13 -5.73 18.57 -9.07
N GLU A 14 -6.85 18.94 -8.42
CA GLU A 14 -8.17 18.99 -9.07
C GLU A 14 -8.12 19.91 -10.28
N GLU A 15 -8.62 19.42 -11.40
CA GLU A 15 -8.84 20.21 -12.61
C GLU A 15 -9.79 21.38 -12.27
N ARG A 16 -9.32 22.62 -12.42
CA ARG A 16 -10.14 23.82 -12.18
C ARG A 16 -10.84 24.25 -13.45
N GLU A 17 -12.11 24.62 -13.31
CA GLU A 17 -12.99 24.97 -14.42
C GLU A 17 -12.43 26.11 -15.27
N GLY A 18 -12.46 25.84 -16.58
CA GLY A 18 -12.00 26.67 -17.66
C GLY A 18 -11.73 25.75 -18.84
N PHE A 19 -12.49 25.91 -19.93
CA PHE A 19 -12.24 25.19 -21.17
C PHE A 19 -11.64 26.15 -22.19
N THR A 20 -10.67 25.70 -22.97
CA THR A 20 -10.26 26.39 -24.21
C THR A 20 -11.46 26.46 -25.16
N GLU A 21 -11.38 27.32 -26.18
CA GLU A 21 -12.39 27.38 -27.25
C GLU A 21 -12.60 26.02 -27.95
N THR A 22 -11.63 25.10 -27.82
CA THR A 22 -11.64 23.73 -28.34
C THR A 22 -12.16 22.68 -27.35
N GLY A 23 -12.65 23.08 -26.17
CA GLY A 23 -13.24 22.17 -25.18
C GLY A 23 -12.23 21.39 -24.33
N GLN A 24 -10.94 21.74 -24.37
CA GLN A 24 -9.94 21.13 -23.50
C GLN A 24 -9.84 21.90 -22.17
N PRO A 25 -9.59 21.22 -21.05
CA PRO A 25 -9.39 21.94 -19.79
C PRO A 25 -8.13 22.79 -19.80
N LEU A 26 -8.23 24.01 -19.27
CA LEU A 26 -7.14 24.97 -19.15
C LEU A 26 -6.00 24.46 -18.26
N ARG A 27 -6.29 23.53 -17.34
CA ARG A 27 -5.31 22.87 -16.49
C ARG A 27 -5.64 21.40 -16.36
N GLN A 28 -4.83 20.54 -16.98
CA GLN A 28 -4.95 19.09 -16.80
C GLN A 28 -4.73 18.72 -15.33
N GLY A 29 -5.63 17.91 -14.77
CA GLY A 29 -5.61 17.52 -13.36
C GLY A 29 -6.45 16.27 -13.09
N PHE A 30 -6.70 16.02 -11.81
CA PHE A 30 -7.63 14.97 -11.38
C PHE A 30 -9.06 15.41 -11.65
N LYS A 31 -9.88 14.50 -12.17
CA LYS A 31 -11.30 14.76 -12.35
C LYS A 31 -11.97 14.94 -10.99
N ARG A 32 -12.96 15.81 -10.93
CA ARG A 32 -13.71 16.09 -9.69
C ARG A 32 -14.25 14.82 -9.02
N ASP A 33 -14.78 13.88 -9.81
CA ASP A 33 -15.28 12.60 -9.28
C ASP A 33 -14.19 11.76 -8.61
N GLU A 34 -12.96 11.76 -9.16
CA GLU A 34 -11.81 11.07 -8.57
C GLU A 34 -11.37 11.73 -7.26
N VAL A 35 -11.35 13.06 -7.22
CA VAL A 35 -11.01 13.83 -6.02
C VAL A 35 -12.02 13.55 -4.90
N LEU A 36 -13.31 13.55 -5.22
CA LEU A 36 -14.39 13.22 -4.28
C LEU A 36 -14.28 11.77 -3.79
N ALA A 37 -13.98 10.81 -4.67
CA ALA A 37 -13.78 9.41 -4.29
C ALA A 37 -12.60 9.25 -3.31
N VAL A 38 -11.47 9.92 -3.57
CA VAL A 38 -10.31 9.89 -2.67
C VAL A 38 -10.61 10.55 -1.33
N ALA A 39 -11.35 11.67 -1.32
CA ALA A 39 -11.78 12.33 -0.09
C ALA A 39 -12.72 11.44 0.74
N ALA A 40 -13.70 10.79 0.10
CA ALA A 40 -14.63 9.86 0.75
C ALA A 40 -13.90 8.66 1.37
N ALA A 41 -12.91 8.11 0.66
CA ALA A 41 -12.02 7.07 1.16
C ALA A 41 -11.00 7.55 2.21
N LYS A 42 -11.03 8.83 2.60
CA LYS A 42 -10.06 9.47 3.52
C LYS A 42 -8.60 9.27 3.06
N GLY A 43 -8.39 9.21 1.75
CA GLY A 43 -7.09 8.95 1.11
C GLY A 43 -6.55 7.53 1.26
N GLN A 44 -7.34 6.59 1.78
CA GLN A 44 -6.95 5.19 1.88
C GLN A 44 -6.96 4.53 0.50
N LEU A 45 -6.01 3.62 0.27
CA LEU A 45 -6.00 2.75 -0.91
C LEU A 45 -6.71 1.45 -0.55
N ALA A 46 -7.34 0.83 -1.56
CA ALA A 46 -7.74 -0.56 -1.45
C ALA A 46 -6.50 -1.45 -1.27
N LEU A 47 -6.68 -2.61 -0.66
CA LEU A 47 -5.57 -3.50 -0.32
C LEU A 47 -4.83 -3.95 -1.58
N GLU A 48 -5.58 -4.31 -2.61
CA GLU A 48 -5.12 -4.74 -3.93
C GLU A 48 -4.24 -3.69 -4.63
N ASP A 49 -4.64 -2.43 -4.61
CA ASP A 49 -3.87 -1.33 -5.20
C ASP A 49 -2.55 -1.17 -4.46
N TYR A 50 -2.59 -1.25 -3.14
CA TYR A 50 -1.41 -1.11 -2.33
C TYR A 50 -0.43 -2.28 -2.53
N LEU A 51 -0.94 -3.52 -2.62
CA LEU A 51 -0.13 -4.69 -2.91
C LEU A 51 0.57 -4.57 -4.27
N ARG A 52 -0.13 -4.04 -5.30
CA ARG A 52 0.46 -3.77 -6.62
C ARG A 52 1.56 -2.71 -6.58
N LEU A 53 1.37 -1.66 -5.78
CA LEU A 53 2.33 -0.57 -5.63
C LEU A 53 3.57 -0.94 -4.80
N LYS A 54 3.53 -2.07 -4.06
CA LYS A 54 4.60 -2.46 -3.13
C LYS A 54 5.11 -3.88 -3.40
N VAL A 55 5.76 -4.02 -4.56
CA VAL A 55 6.56 -5.19 -4.97
C VAL A 55 7.51 -5.68 -3.87
N ARG A 56 8.01 -4.80 -2.99
CA ARG A 56 8.92 -5.19 -1.91
C ARG A 56 8.34 -6.17 -0.89
N TYR A 57 7.03 -6.18 -0.61
CA TYR A 57 6.47 -7.22 0.25
C TYR A 57 6.48 -8.60 -0.42
N PHE A 58 6.34 -8.63 -1.75
CA PHE A 58 6.49 -9.85 -2.54
C PHE A 58 7.96 -10.28 -2.67
N SER A 59 8.89 -9.34 -2.84
CA SER A 59 10.32 -9.63 -3.00
C SER A 59 11.06 -9.80 -1.67
N ASP A 60 11.08 -8.77 -0.82
CA ASP A 60 11.85 -8.73 0.42
C ASP A 60 11.16 -9.51 1.54
N GLY A 61 9.83 -9.62 1.51
CA GLY A 61 9.02 -10.37 2.48
C GLY A 61 9.17 -11.89 2.36
N ALA A 62 9.73 -12.38 1.24
CA ALA A 62 9.99 -13.77 0.84
C ALA A 62 8.75 -14.68 0.70
N VAL A 63 7.76 -14.53 1.58
CA VAL A 63 6.48 -15.25 1.54
C VAL A 63 5.42 -14.26 2.00
N LEU A 64 4.25 -14.26 1.37
CA LEU A 64 3.11 -13.41 1.70
C LEU A 64 1.87 -14.30 1.84
N GLY A 65 1.08 -14.09 2.90
CA GLY A 65 -0.19 -14.77 3.06
C GLY A 65 -0.80 -14.60 4.44
N THR A 66 -1.71 -15.51 4.80
CA THR A 66 -2.30 -15.56 6.14
C THR A 66 -1.24 -15.91 7.18
N ARG A 67 -1.50 -15.58 8.45
CA ARG A 67 -0.62 -15.93 9.57
C ARG A 67 -0.30 -17.42 9.60
N THR A 68 -1.32 -18.27 9.41
CA THR A 68 -1.19 -19.73 9.41
C THR A 68 -0.27 -20.20 8.29
N PHE A 69 -0.52 -19.79 7.05
CA PHE A 69 0.30 -20.17 5.89
C PHE A 69 1.76 -19.78 6.08
N VAL A 70 2.03 -18.55 6.54
CA VAL A 70 3.41 -18.09 6.75
C VAL A 70 4.10 -18.88 7.87
N ASN A 71 3.37 -19.26 8.91
CA ASN A 71 3.91 -20.08 10.00
C ASN A 71 4.15 -21.54 9.57
N GLU A 72 3.32 -22.11 8.69
CA GLU A 72 3.57 -23.43 8.10
C GLU A 72 4.87 -23.45 7.30
N VAL A 73 5.07 -22.44 6.43
CA VAL A 73 6.32 -22.29 5.67
C VAL A 73 7.53 -22.06 6.60
N PHE A 74 7.36 -21.29 7.67
CA PHE A 74 8.40 -21.09 8.68
C PHE A 74 8.79 -22.40 9.37
N THR A 75 7.82 -23.22 9.77
CA THR A 75 8.06 -24.53 10.38
C THR A 75 8.77 -25.47 9.41
N ALA A 76 8.36 -25.51 8.15
CA ALA A 76 9.01 -26.31 7.11
C ALA A 76 10.48 -25.90 6.86
N LEU A 77 10.83 -24.65 7.16
CA LEU A 77 12.17 -24.09 6.97
C LEU A 77 12.87 -23.75 8.30
N ARG A 78 12.47 -24.39 9.42
CA ARG A 78 12.87 -24.01 10.78
C ARG A 78 14.39 -23.88 10.95
N GLU A 79 15.15 -24.78 10.33
CA GLU A 79 16.61 -24.83 10.40
C GLU A 79 17.30 -23.58 9.81
N ARG A 80 16.62 -22.85 8.93
CA ARG A 80 17.12 -21.61 8.31
C ARG A 80 16.96 -20.38 9.21
N PHE A 81 16.35 -20.52 10.38
CA PHE A 81 16.04 -19.41 11.27
C PHE A 81 16.65 -19.62 12.67
N SER A 82 16.96 -18.51 13.35
CA SER A 82 17.60 -18.61 14.67
C SER A 82 16.70 -19.31 15.70
N PRO A 83 17.27 -19.99 16.71
CA PRO A 83 16.52 -20.63 17.80
C PRO A 83 15.57 -19.66 18.54
N GLN A 84 15.96 -18.39 18.65
CA GLN A 84 15.19 -17.36 19.36
C GLN A 84 13.90 -16.95 18.64
N ARG A 85 13.81 -17.20 17.33
CA ARG A 85 12.59 -16.89 16.56
C ARG A 85 11.53 -17.97 16.80
N GLN A 86 10.47 -17.60 17.51
CA GLN A 86 9.36 -18.51 17.85
C GLN A 86 8.30 -18.62 16.74
N GLU A 87 8.08 -17.55 15.97
CA GLU A 87 7.08 -17.51 14.89
C GLU A 87 7.62 -16.88 13.60
N GLY A 88 7.05 -17.32 12.48
CA GLY A 88 7.40 -16.89 11.14
C GLY A 88 6.67 -15.63 10.70
N ALA A 89 5.40 -15.51 11.05
CA ALA A 89 4.56 -14.44 10.56
C ALA A 89 4.96 -13.07 11.12
N ARG A 90 5.23 -12.11 10.23
CA ARG A 90 5.45 -10.69 10.56
C ARG A 90 4.34 -9.85 9.92
N PRO A 91 3.66 -8.99 10.69
CA PRO A 91 2.57 -8.18 10.15
C PRO A 91 3.10 -7.19 9.11
N MET A 92 2.33 -6.95 8.04
CA MET A 92 2.66 -5.91 7.08
C MET A 92 2.44 -4.52 7.69
N ALA A 93 3.51 -3.72 7.74
CA ALA A 93 3.44 -2.36 8.25
C ALA A 93 2.82 -1.39 7.23
N GLY A 94 2.11 -0.38 7.73
CA GLY A 94 1.59 0.71 6.90
C GLY A 94 0.27 0.41 6.18
N LEU A 95 -0.35 -0.73 6.47
CA LEU A 95 -1.61 -1.19 5.91
C LEU A 95 -2.53 -1.69 7.01
N LYS A 96 -3.82 -1.38 6.93
CA LYS A 96 -4.83 -2.05 7.76
C LYS A 96 -5.27 -3.33 7.03
N ASN A 97 -4.70 -4.46 7.41
CA ASN A 97 -4.86 -5.73 6.71
C ASN A 97 -4.56 -6.92 7.63
N GLU A 98 -4.87 -8.13 7.18
CA GLU A 98 -4.62 -9.39 7.91
C GLU A 98 -3.56 -10.27 7.23
N LEU A 99 -2.67 -9.67 6.43
CA LEU A 99 -1.59 -10.36 5.74
C LEU A 99 -0.26 -10.22 6.49
N PHE A 100 0.54 -11.28 6.33
CA PHE A 100 1.81 -11.46 7.00
C PHE A 100 2.89 -11.80 5.98
N THR A 101 4.12 -11.44 6.30
CA THR A 101 5.31 -11.83 5.57
C THR A 101 6.26 -12.67 6.41
N LEU A 102 7.07 -13.51 5.77
CA LEU A 102 8.06 -14.33 6.48
C LEU A 102 9.26 -13.51 6.94
N ARG A 103 9.60 -12.43 6.24
CA ARG A 103 10.63 -11.47 6.65
C ARG A 103 9.99 -10.12 6.93
N GLU A 104 10.42 -9.50 8.02
CA GLU A 104 10.04 -8.13 8.34
C GLU A 104 10.70 -7.17 7.35
N LEU A 105 9.92 -6.21 6.83
CA LEU A 105 10.42 -5.21 5.92
C LEU A 105 11.26 -4.19 6.72
N ARG A 106 12.59 -4.39 6.76
CA ARG A 106 13.54 -3.58 7.56
C ARG A 106 13.83 -2.18 7.00
N ALA A 107 13.66 -1.98 5.69
CA ALA A 107 13.82 -0.66 5.10
C ALA A 107 12.56 0.17 5.35
N ARG A 108 12.72 1.50 5.47
CA ARG A 108 11.58 2.43 5.57
C ARG A 108 10.52 2.06 4.52
N VAL A 109 9.38 1.55 4.98
CA VAL A 109 8.22 1.25 4.12
C VAL A 109 7.82 2.50 3.33
N PHE A 110 8.06 3.65 3.97
CA PHE A 110 7.84 5.00 3.51
C PHE A 110 9.13 5.81 3.71
N GLY A 111 9.83 6.07 2.61
CA GLY A 111 10.81 7.13 2.45
C GLY A 111 10.24 8.11 1.45
#